data_AF-A0A6N9CAC6-F1
#
_entry.id   AF-A0A6N9CAC6-F1
#
_cell.length_a   1.000
_cell.length_b   1.000
_cell.length_c   1.000
_cell.angle_alpha   90.00
_cell.angle_beta   90.00
_cell.angle_gamma   90.00
#
_symmetry.space_group_name_H-M   'P 1'
#
loop_
_entity.id
_entity.type
_entity.pdbx_description
1 polymer ?
#
loop_
_entity_poly.entity_id
_entity_poly.type
_entity_poly.pdbx_seq_one_letter_code
_entity_poly.pdbx_strand_id
1 'polypeptide(L)'
;MATPTNQELIECWRNEPAPLLPLLHAFHDRDGFISEEALRDIAVGLRIPLADLFGTVTFYHHFSRTAPGQSAPRVCTGPVCCLVGGNEILAALKDDGATPMPCAGRCDDFVPVLKGHQVLIGVDSDGLEAKPSPLPSPNPGGIDECVFGGIREPDRASIEGYRRSGGYEGLTRAVQEMQPTEVVEVITESKLAGRGGAGFPTGLKWQAVAEASGNPKTIVCNADEGEPGCFKDRAILDHDPHAVIEAMTLAAYATSATRGFIYLRYEYPETFNTLAGAITEAEEAGFLGNRILDADFNFHLYLRRGAGAYICGEEGSLLNSLEGKHPFPRNRPPYPVTHGYDNLPTVVNNVETLAAAAQIMRRGADWYRNLGMNGHAGTKVISLSGDIQKPGNYEVPFGLPLPTLLYDWAGGAREGRSIQAVTMAGLSGGFLAGDDLNVTLDEPSIGKVGA
;
A
#
# COMPACT_ATOMS: atom_id res chain seq x y z
N MET A 1 9.73 -27.75 -13.67
CA MET A 1 10.44 -26.94 -14.68
C MET A 1 11.90 -26.85 -14.26
N ALA A 2 12.84 -26.71 -15.19
CA ALA A 2 14.24 -26.48 -14.83
C ALA A 2 14.38 -25.13 -14.13
N THR A 3 15.27 -25.05 -13.13
CA THR A 3 15.58 -23.79 -12.44
C THR A 3 16.25 -22.82 -13.43
N PRO A 4 15.78 -21.57 -13.57
CA PRO A 4 16.34 -20.63 -14.55
C PRO A 4 17.77 -20.25 -14.19
N THR A 5 18.61 -20.11 -15.21
CA THR A 5 20.00 -19.65 -15.12
C THR A 5 20.07 -18.16 -14.80
N ASN A 6 21.25 -17.67 -14.35
CA ASN A 6 21.48 -16.24 -14.08
C ASN A 6 21.20 -15.39 -15.32
N GLN A 7 21.64 -15.87 -16.49
CA GLN A 7 21.44 -15.19 -17.76
C GLN A 7 19.96 -15.09 -18.14
N GLU A 8 19.19 -16.17 -17.99
CA GLU A 8 17.75 -16.16 -18.27
C GLU A 8 17.00 -15.18 -17.36
N LEU A 9 17.34 -15.11 -16.06
CA LEU A 9 16.76 -14.12 -15.14
C LEU A 9 17.09 -12.69 -15.55
N ILE A 10 18.36 -12.42 -15.91
CA ILE A 10 18.79 -11.10 -16.36
C ILE A 10 18.08 -10.71 -17.66
N GLU A 11 18.00 -11.61 -18.63
CA GLU A 11 17.34 -11.36 -19.92
C GLU A 11 15.85 -11.08 -19.76
N CYS A 12 15.19 -11.75 -18.82
CA CYS A 12 13.79 -11.52 -18.49
C CYS A 12 13.52 -10.09 -17.99
N TRP A 13 14.39 -9.54 -17.13
CA TRP A 13 14.12 -8.26 -16.46
C TRP A 13 14.83 -7.05 -17.05
N ARG A 14 15.99 -7.20 -17.70
CA ARG A 14 16.88 -6.07 -18.08
C ARG A 14 16.24 -4.96 -18.92
N ASN A 15 15.19 -5.29 -19.68
CA ASN A 15 14.51 -4.33 -20.55
C ASN A 15 13.15 -3.89 -19.98
N GLU A 16 12.75 -4.43 -18.83
CA GLU A 16 11.52 -4.05 -18.14
C GLU A 16 11.69 -2.70 -17.43
N PRO A 17 10.63 -1.89 -17.29
CA PRO A 17 10.67 -0.68 -16.46
C PRO A 17 10.99 -1.00 -15.00
N ALA A 18 11.84 -0.23 -14.33
CA ALA A 18 12.28 -0.47 -12.95
C ALA A 18 12.83 -1.90 -12.72
N PRO A 19 13.89 -2.32 -13.43
CA PRO A 19 14.29 -3.73 -13.54
C PRO A 19 15.05 -4.27 -12.32
N LEU A 20 15.65 -3.41 -11.49
CA LEU A 20 16.59 -3.85 -10.46
C LEU A 20 15.92 -4.68 -9.35
N LEU A 21 14.87 -4.15 -8.72
CA LEU A 21 14.16 -4.84 -7.63
C LEU A 21 13.59 -6.21 -8.05
N PRO A 22 12.84 -6.34 -9.16
CA PRO A 22 12.32 -7.63 -9.56
C PRO A 22 13.44 -8.62 -9.93
N LEU A 23 14.56 -8.15 -10.50
CA LEU A 23 15.71 -9.01 -10.77
C LEU A 23 16.36 -9.50 -9.46
N LEU A 24 16.60 -8.61 -8.49
CA LEU A 24 17.12 -8.98 -7.18
C LEU A 24 16.21 -10.00 -6.49
N HIS A 25 14.90 -9.79 -6.57
CA HIS A 25 13.92 -10.74 -6.06
C HIS A 25 13.95 -12.08 -6.80
N ALA A 26 14.11 -12.10 -8.13
CA ALA A 26 14.18 -13.34 -8.89
C ALA A 26 15.37 -14.21 -8.47
N PHE A 27 16.54 -13.59 -8.24
CA PHE A 27 17.71 -14.29 -7.68
C PHE A 27 17.46 -14.73 -6.24
N HIS A 28 16.92 -13.83 -5.41
CA HIS A 28 16.65 -14.11 -3.99
C HIS A 28 15.67 -15.27 -3.81
N ASP A 29 14.60 -15.33 -4.60
CA ASP A 29 13.55 -16.35 -4.52
C ASP A 29 14.03 -17.70 -5.07
N ARG A 30 14.91 -17.69 -6.08
CA ARG A 30 15.52 -18.91 -6.63
C ARG A 30 16.56 -19.52 -5.70
N ASP A 31 17.41 -18.69 -5.10
CA ASP A 31 18.61 -19.13 -4.37
C ASP A 31 18.45 -19.08 -2.84
N GLY A 32 17.39 -18.43 -2.35
CA GLY A 32 17.12 -18.17 -0.93
C GLY A 32 17.94 -17.01 -0.32
N PHE A 33 19.03 -16.58 -0.96
CA PHE A 33 19.87 -15.43 -0.60
C PHE A 33 20.57 -14.89 -1.85
N ILE A 34 21.08 -13.66 -1.80
CA ILE A 34 21.80 -13.03 -2.91
C ILE A 34 23.31 -13.15 -2.67
N SER A 35 23.96 -14.05 -3.43
CA SER A 35 25.41 -14.29 -3.34
C SER A 35 26.24 -13.16 -3.97
N GLU A 36 27.53 -13.10 -3.66
CA GLU A 36 28.41 -12.12 -4.32
C GLU A 36 28.56 -12.36 -5.83
N GLU A 37 28.50 -13.63 -6.26
CA GLU A 37 28.51 -14.00 -7.68
C GLU A 37 27.25 -13.48 -8.38
N ALA A 38 26.08 -13.68 -7.77
CA ALA A 38 24.82 -13.13 -8.27
C ALA A 38 24.87 -11.60 -8.39
N LEU A 39 25.42 -10.90 -7.41
CA LEU A 39 25.58 -9.44 -7.48
C LEU A 39 26.50 -9.00 -8.62
N ARG A 40 27.58 -9.74 -8.88
CA ARG A 40 28.47 -9.45 -10.03
C ARG A 40 27.74 -9.64 -11.34
N ASP A 41 26.96 -10.72 -11.48
CA ASP A 41 26.19 -10.98 -12.68
C ASP A 41 25.09 -9.94 -12.92
N ILE A 42 24.37 -9.54 -11.86
CA ILE A 42 23.36 -8.48 -11.91
C ILE A 42 24.00 -7.13 -12.30
N ALA A 43 25.15 -6.80 -11.69
CA ALA A 43 25.88 -5.57 -12.00
C ALA A 43 26.29 -5.50 -13.48
N VAL A 44 26.80 -6.61 -14.02
CA VAL A 44 27.14 -6.71 -15.46
C VAL A 44 25.88 -6.64 -16.33
N GLY A 45 24.84 -7.39 -15.97
CA GLY A 45 23.60 -7.52 -16.73
C GLY A 45 22.81 -6.21 -16.85
N LEU A 46 22.73 -5.44 -15.76
CA LEU A 46 22.05 -4.14 -15.73
C LEU A 46 22.98 -2.94 -15.97
N ARG A 47 24.30 -3.18 -16.13
CA ARG A 47 25.33 -2.14 -16.29
C ARG A 47 25.36 -1.15 -15.12
N ILE A 48 25.17 -1.66 -13.91
CA ILE A 48 25.21 -0.89 -12.67
C ILE A 48 26.59 -1.12 -12.02
N PRO A 49 27.29 -0.09 -11.54
CA PRO A 49 28.52 -0.29 -10.79
C PRO A 49 28.29 -1.20 -9.57
N LEU A 50 29.13 -2.21 -9.42
CA LEU A 50 28.99 -3.21 -8.35
C LEU A 50 28.92 -2.57 -6.96
N ALA A 51 29.66 -1.48 -6.73
CA ALA A 51 29.64 -0.75 -5.46
C ALA A 51 28.27 -0.11 -5.16
N ASP A 52 27.62 0.48 -6.16
CA ASP A 52 26.29 1.09 -6.02
C ASP A 52 25.23 0.02 -5.78
N LEU A 53 25.35 -1.11 -6.47
CA LEU A 53 24.50 -2.27 -6.26
C LEU A 53 24.67 -2.82 -4.83
N PHE A 54 25.91 -2.97 -4.36
CA PHE A 54 26.18 -3.39 -2.98
C PHE A 54 25.54 -2.44 -1.97
N GLY A 55 25.75 -1.12 -2.11
CA GLY A 55 25.15 -0.12 -1.23
C GLY A 55 23.63 -0.25 -1.18
N THR A 56 23.00 -0.41 -2.35
CA THR A 56 21.55 -0.60 -2.48
C THR A 56 21.07 -1.88 -1.80
N VAL A 57 21.71 -3.02 -2.05
CA VAL A 57 21.29 -4.31 -1.49
C VAL A 57 21.49 -4.37 0.02
N THR A 58 22.58 -3.80 0.54
CA THR A 58 22.83 -3.78 2.00
C THR A 58 21.91 -2.85 2.77
N PHE A 59 21.24 -1.93 2.09
CA PHE A 59 20.28 -1.03 2.72
C PHE A 59 18.96 -1.74 3.07
N TYR A 60 18.53 -2.67 2.23
CA TYR A 60 17.27 -3.37 2.38
C TYR A 60 17.36 -4.50 3.42
N HIS A 61 16.48 -4.48 4.41
CA HIS A 61 16.51 -5.43 5.53
C HIS A 61 16.27 -6.89 5.10
N HIS A 62 15.47 -7.10 4.06
CA HIS A 62 15.05 -8.46 3.68
C HIS A 62 15.91 -9.13 2.63
N PHE A 63 16.80 -8.40 1.94
CA PHE A 63 17.73 -9.02 1.00
C PHE A 63 18.86 -9.72 1.75
N SER A 64 18.64 -11.00 2.02
CA SER A 64 19.60 -11.84 2.72
C SER A 64 20.80 -12.10 1.82
N ARG A 65 22.01 -12.04 2.38
CA ARG A 65 23.26 -12.28 1.62
C ARG A 65 23.96 -13.60 1.94
N THR A 66 23.43 -14.34 2.91
CA THR A 66 23.96 -15.63 3.37
C THR A 66 22.82 -16.57 3.74
N ALA A 67 23.09 -17.88 3.73
CA ALA A 67 22.19 -18.87 4.30
C ALA A 67 21.96 -18.63 5.81
N PRO A 68 20.78 -19.01 6.37
CA PRO A 68 19.66 -19.69 5.72
C PRO A 68 18.74 -18.79 4.89
N GLY A 69 19.02 -17.49 4.81
CA GLY A 69 18.34 -16.54 3.92
C GLY A 69 16.83 -16.45 4.17
N GLN A 70 16.02 -16.51 3.11
CA GLN A 70 14.55 -16.44 3.20
C GLN A 70 13.92 -17.54 4.06
N SER A 71 14.61 -18.67 4.28
CA SER A 71 14.07 -19.77 5.08
C SER A 71 14.16 -19.51 6.59
N ALA A 72 14.99 -18.57 7.03
CA ALA A 72 15.03 -18.12 8.42
C ALA A 72 13.73 -17.37 8.79
N PRO A 73 13.12 -17.67 9.94
CA PRO A 73 11.97 -16.91 10.41
C PRO A 73 12.31 -15.44 10.66
N ARG A 74 11.46 -14.52 10.22
CA ARG A 74 11.51 -13.11 10.59
C ARG A 74 10.32 -12.79 11.47
N VAL A 75 10.55 -12.45 12.73
CA VAL A 75 9.50 -12.24 13.73
C VAL A 75 9.25 -10.76 13.90
N CYS A 76 8.00 -10.34 13.78
CA CYS A 76 7.64 -8.94 13.99
C CYS A 76 7.84 -8.54 15.44
N THR A 77 8.67 -7.51 15.63
CA THR A 77 8.97 -6.89 16.92
C THR A 77 8.49 -5.44 16.97
N GLY A 78 7.50 -5.12 16.14
CA GLY A 78 6.81 -3.83 16.22
C GLY A 78 6.13 -3.64 17.58
N PRO A 79 5.86 -2.39 18.01
CA PRO A 79 5.39 -2.10 19.36
C PRO A 79 4.17 -2.92 19.78
N VAL A 80 3.16 -3.05 18.91
CA VAL A 80 1.94 -3.83 19.18
C VAL A 80 2.26 -5.31 19.35
N CYS A 81 3.09 -5.89 18.48
CA CYS A 81 3.46 -7.31 18.54
C CYS A 81 4.28 -7.63 19.81
N CYS A 82 5.14 -6.71 20.25
CA CYS A 82 5.86 -6.84 21.52
C CYS A 82 4.93 -6.91 22.74
N LEU A 83 3.74 -6.31 22.69
CA LEU A 83 2.75 -6.37 23.78
C LEU A 83 2.03 -7.73 23.86
N VAL A 84 2.11 -8.56 22.83
CA VAL A 84 1.35 -9.81 22.71
C VAL A 84 2.21 -11.05 22.46
N GLY A 85 3.52 -10.99 22.74
CA GLY A 85 4.40 -12.17 22.69
C GLY A 85 5.50 -12.16 21.63
N GLY A 86 5.70 -11.04 20.92
CA GLY A 86 6.65 -11.00 19.79
C GLY A 86 8.11 -11.29 20.17
N ASN A 87 8.54 -10.84 21.34
CA ASN A 87 9.90 -11.09 21.82
C ASN A 87 10.09 -12.55 22.27
N GLU A 88 9.06 -13.12 22.86
CA GLU A 88 9.00 -14.51 23.32
C GLU A 88 9.07 -15.46 22.12
N ILE A 89 8.31 -15.19 21.06
CA ILE A 89 8.35 -15.96 19.81
C ILE A 89 9.74 -15.85 19.14
N LEU A 90 10.31 -14.64 19.08
CA LEU A 90 11.65 -14.44 18.54
C LEU A 90 12.71 -15.26 19.32
N ALA A 91 12.61 -15.27 20.65
CA ALA A 91 13.51 -16.04 21.50
C ALA A 91 13.33 -17.55 21.30
N ALA A 92 12.09 -18.03 21.19
CA ALA A 92 11.77 -19.45 20.98
C ALA A 92 12.27 -19.98 19.64
N LEU A 93 12.23 -19.16 18.58
CA LEU A 93 12.68 -19.53 17.23
C LEU A 93 14.15 -19.22 16.96
N LYS A 94 14.93 -18.86 17.98
CA LYS A 94 16.34 -18.46 17.81
C LYS A 94 17.20 -19.55 17.17
N ASP A 95 16.97 -20.81 17.54
CA ASP A 95 17.73 -21.96 17.02
C ASP A 95 17.40 -22.25 15.53
N ASP A 96 16.26 -21.78 15.04
CA ASP A 96 15.87 -21.79 13.61
C ASP A 96 16.49 -20.61 12.83
N GLY A 97 17.34 -19.80 13.48
CA GLY A 97 17.97 -18.62 12.88
C GLY A 97 17.04 -17.40 12.81
N ALA A 98 16.04 -17.32 13.69
CA ALA A 98 15.07 -16.23 13.66
C ALA A 98 15.71 -14.85 13.87
N THR A 99 15.20 -13.86 13.14
CA THR A 99 15.63 -12.45 13.24
C THR A 99 14.44 -11.52 13.49
N PRO A 100 14.64 -10.37 14.15
CA PRO A 100 13.58 -9.38 14.28
C PRO A 100 13.30 -8.71 12.93
N MET A 101 12.04 -8.38 12.70
CA MET A 101 11.63 -7.44 11.66
C MET A 101 10.74 -6.33 12.24
N PRO A 102 10.68 -5.15 11.59
CA PRO A 102 9.71 -4.09 11.90
C PRO A 102 8.25 -4.55 11.75
N CYS A 103 7.31 -3.63 12.00
CA CYS A 103 5.88 -3.90 11.85
C CYS A 103 5.55 -4.47 10.47
N ALA A 104 4.95 -5.66 10.42
CA ALA A 104 4.57 -6.34 9.18
C ALA A 104 3.10 -6.11 8.78
N GLY A 105 2.43 -5.08 9.32
CA GLY A 105 1.09 -4.70 8.90
C GLY A 105 0.00 -5.74 9.22
N ARG A 106 0.13 -6.43 10.36
CA ARG A 106 -0.85 -7.40 10.87
C ARG A 106 -1.21 -7.16 12.33
N CYS A 107 -1.31 -5.90 12.74
CA CYS A 107 -1.51 -5.54 14.15
C CYS A 107 -2.94 -5.80 14.66
N ASP A 108 -3.86 -6.20 13.78
CA ASP A 108 -5.20 -6.72 14.05
C ASP A 108 -5.25 -8.24 14.29
N ASP A 109 -4.20 -8.95 13.89
CA ASP A 109 -4.01 -10.38 14.12
C ASP A 109 -3.08 -10.61 15.33
N PHE A 110 -2.61 -11.85 15.48
CA PHE A 110 -1.51 -12.19 16.40
C PHE A 110 -0.14 -11.84 15.81
N VAL A 111 0.95 -12.23 16.49
CA VAL A 111 2.32 -11.89 16.06
C VAL A 111 2.62 -12.53 14.71
N PRO A 112 2.96 -11.75 13.67
CA PRO A 112 3.34 -12.29 12.38
C PRO A 112 4.82 -12.72 12.35
N VAL A 113 5.03 -13.89 11.76
CA VAL A 113 6.33 -14.51 11.47
C VAL A 113 6.41 -14.77 9.97
N LEU A 114 7.29 -14.06 9.29
CA LEU A 114 7.52 -14.23 7.86
C LEU A 114 8.58 -15.32 7.63
N LYS A 115 8.21 -16.38 6.92
CA LYS A 115 9.10 -17.49 6.54
C LYS A 115 8.93 -17.78 5.05
N GLY A 116 9.98 -17.59 4.25
CA GLY A 116 9.89 -17.63 2.80
C GLY A 116 8.91 -16.57 2.26
N HIS A 117 7.90 -17.02 1.52
CA HIS A 117 6.81 -16.21 0.96
C HIS A 117 5.48 -16.42 1.69
N GLN A 118 5.53 -16.73 2.98
CA GLN A 118 4.34 -16.96 3.79
C GLN A 118 4.44 -16.21 5.11
N VAL A 119 3.35 -15.58 5.50
CA VAL A 119 3.18 -15.01 6.83
C VAL A 119 2.39 -16.00 7.69
N LEU A 120 3.04 -16.49 8.74
CA LEU A 120 2.40 -17.25 9.81
C LEU A 120 2.05 -16.29 10.93
N ILE A 121 0.94 -16.52 11.63
CA ILE A 121 0.53 -15.74 12.80
C ILE A 121 0.27 -16.66 13.99
N GLY A 122 0.59 -16.21 15.19
CA GLY A 122 0.34 -16.98 16.42
C GLY A 122 0.59 -16.17 17.70
N VAL A 123 0.06 -16.68 18.80
CA VAL A 123 0.29 -16.13 20.16
C VAL A 123 1.61 -16.63 20.76
N ASP A 124 2.10 -17.76 20.28
CA ASP A 124 3.37 -18.39 20.64
C ASP A 124 3.97 -19.09 19.39
N SER A 125 5.14 -19.70 19.56
CA SER A 125 5.85 -20.39 18.47
C SER A 125 5.19 -21.69 18.03
N ASP A 126 4.38 -22.31 18.87
CA ASP A 126 3.79 -23.64 18.62
C ASP A 126 2.48 -23.53 17.82
N GLY A 127 1.75 -22.42 17.98
CA GLY A 127 0.50 -22.12 17.31
C GLY A 127 0.61 -21.29 16.02
N LEU A 128 1.77 -21.25 15.37
CA LEU A 128 1.98 -20.48 14.14
C LEU A 128 1.24 -21.10 12.95
N GLU A 129 0.31 -20.35 12.35
CA GLU A 129 -0.47 -20.81 11.20
C GLU A 129 -0.70 -19.69 10.17
N ALA A 130 -0.87 -20.05 8.91
CA ALA A 130 -1.22 -19.10 7.86
C ALA A 130 -2.73 -18.83 7.87
N LYS A 131 -3.11 -17.56 7.98
CA LYS A 131 -4.51 -17.12 7.87
C LYS A 131 -4.68 -16.02 6.83
N PRO A 132 -5.82 -16.01 6.11
CA PRO A 132 -6.17 -14.88 5.29
C PRO A 132 -6.30 -13.61 6.15
N SER A 133 -6.08 -12.46 5.53
CA SER A 133 -6.28 -11.18 6.20
C SER A 133 -7.73 -11.03 6.66
N PRO A 134 -7.98 -10.55 7.90
CA PRO A 134 -9.32 -10.34 8.41
C PRO A 134 -10.15 -9.45 7.47
N LEU A 135 -11.39 -9.86 7.20
CA LEU A 135 -12.33 -9.04 6.45
C LEU A 135 -12.84 -7.90 7.36
N PRO A 136 -12.75 -6.62 6.96
CA PRO A 136 -13.24 -5.52 7.78
C PRO A 136 -14.74 -5.62 8.07
N SER A 137 -15.12 -5.46 9.34
CA SER A 137 -16.52 -5.39 9.74
C SER A 137 -17.17 -4.10 9.24
N PRO A 138 -18.48 -4.08 8.93
CA PRO A 138 -19.20 -2.85 8.66
C PRO A 138 -19.06 -1.87 9.82
N ASN A 139 -18.95 -0.57 9.53
CA ASN A 139 -18.94 0.43 10.59
C ASN A 139 -20.23 0.33 11.44
N PRO A 140 -20.12 0.30 12.78
CA PRO A 140 -21.29 0.18 13.66
C PRO A 140 -22.27 1.36 13.59
N GLY A 141 -21.85 2.49 13.04
CA GLY A 141 -22.69 3.68 12.87
C GLY A 141 -23.76 3.54 11.79
N GLY A 142 -23.70 2.50 10.94
CA GLY A 142 -24.62 2.34 9.81
C GLY A 142 -24.45 3.42 8.73
N ILE A 143 -23.26 4.00 8.65
CA ILE A 143 -22.92 5.07 7.72
C ILE A 143 -22.49 4.44 6.39
N ASP A 144 -22.84 5.08 5.28
CA ASP A 144 -22.41 4.61 3.96
C ASP A 144 -20.88 4.65 3.85
N GLU A 145 -20.30 3.56 3.37
CA GLU A 145 -18.85 3.38 3.27
C GLU A 145 -18.40 3.67 1.84
N CYS A 146 -17.32 4.43 1.70
CA CYS A 146 -16.69 4.67 0.41
C CYS A 146 -15.84 3.49 -0.01
N VAL A 147 -14.84 3.15 0.80
CA VAL A 147 -13.79 2.19 0.42
C VAL A 147 -14.24 0.76 0.70
N PHE A 148 -14.85 0.53 1.84
CA PHE A 148 -15.27 -0.79 2.29
C PHE A 148 -16.68 -1.15 1.84
N GLY A 149 -17.47 -0.25 1.26
CA GLY A 149 -18.87 -0.48 0.90
C GLY A 149 -19.13 -1.84 0.23
N GLY A 150 -18.32 -2.18 -0.78
CA GLY A 150 -18.39 -3.47 -1.49
C GLY A 150 -17.36 -4.53 -1.05
N ILE A 151 -16.48 -4.25 -0.08
CA ILE A 151 -15.34 -5.13 0.25
C ILE A 151 -15.76 -6.54 0.72
N ARG A 152 -16.99 -6.64 1.27
CA ARG A 152 -17.56 -7.88 1.81
C ARG A 152 -18.41 -8.65 0.81
N GLU A 153 -18.56 -8.16 -0.42
CA GLU A 153 -19.25 -8.92 -1.46
C GLU A 153 -18.51 -10.25 -1.70
N PRO A 154 -19.22 -11.35 -1.99
CA PRO A 154 -18.57 -12.61 -2.34
C PRO A 154 -17.56 -12.42 -3.48
N ASP A 155 -16.45 -13.13 -3.44
CA ASP A 155 -15.36 -13.11 -4.44
C ASP A 155 -14.91 -11.70 -4.87
N ARG A 156 -15.03 -10.70 -3.99
CA ARG A 156 -14.76 -9.29 -4.30
C ARG A 156 -13.38 -9.06 -4.94
N ALA A 157 -12.39 -9.87 -4.56
CA ALA A 157 -11.04 -9.74 -5.06
C ALA A 157 -10.87 -10.14 -6.54
N SER A 158 -11.84 -10.83 -7.13
CA SER A 158 -11.88 -11.15 -8.56
C SER A 158 -12.56 -10.07 -9.37
N ILE A 159 -12.23 -9.99 -10.66
CA ILE A 159 -12.86 -9.04 -11.59
C ILE A 159 -14.38 -9.20 -11.66
N GLU A 160 -14.88 -10.43 -11.62
CA GLU A 160 -16.32 -10.72 -11.67
C GLU A 160 -17.01 -10.33 -10.37
N GLY A 161 -16.36 -10.53 -9.22
CA GLY A 161 -16.84 -10.02 -7.94
C GLY A 161 -16.89 -8.51 -7.88
N TYR A 162 -15.86 -7.85 -8.43
CA TYR A 162 -15.79 -6.41 -8.51
C TYR A 162 -16.91 -5.82 -9.39
N ARG A 163 -17.15 -6.42 -10.56
CA ARG A 163 -18.19 -5.99 -11.53
C ARG A 163 -19.62 -6.12 -11.00
N ARG A 164 -19.92 -7.09 -10.12
CA ARG A 164 -21.28 -7.27 -9.56
C ARG A 164 -21.83 -6.04 -8.86
N SER A 165 -20.96 -5.18 -8.31
CA SER A 165 -21.36 -3.92 -7.67
C SER A 165 -21.06 -2.69 -8.55
N GLY A 166 -20.96 -2.87 -9.86
CA GLY A 166 -20.65 -1.81 -10.83
C GLY A 166 -19.15 -1.48 -10.94
N GLY A 167 -18.26 -2.41 -10.60
CA GLY A 167 -16.83 -2.25 -10.84
C GLY A 167 -16.51 -1.95 -12.31
N TYR A 168 -15.58 -1.02 -12.57
CA TYR A 168 -15.19 -0.53 -13.89
C TYR A 168 -16.20 0.33 -14.65
N GLU A 169 -17.45 0.50 -14.18
CA GLU A 169 -18.42 1.39 -14.83
C GLU A 169 -17.95 2.85 -14.84
N GLY A 170 -17.28 3.30 -13.77
CA GLY A 170 -16.71 4.63 -13.66
C GLY A 170 -15.60 4.86 -14.69
N LEU A 171 -14.68 3.90 -14.82
CA LEU A 171 -13.67 3.90 -15.88
C LEU A 171 -14.27 3.86 -17.28
N THR A 172 -15.26 3.00 -17.54
CA THR A 172 -15.88 2.88 -18.85
C THR A 172 -16.52 4.19 -19.28
N ARG A 173 -17.31 4.83 -18.40
CA ARG A 173 -17.86 6.16 -18.66
C ARG A 173 -16.77 7.19 -18.91
N ALA A 174 -15.72 7.21 -18.09
CA ALA A 174 -14.63 8.16 -18.24
C ALA A 174 -13.95 8.07 -19.61
N VAL A 175 -13.64 6.85 -20.08
CA VAL A 175 -12.93 6.64 -21.35
C VAL A 175 -13.83 6.89 -22.57
N GLN A 176 -15.12 6.53 -22.48
CA GLN A 176 -16.03 6.55 -23.64
C GLN A 176 -16.80 7.87 -23.79
N GLU A 177 -17.07 8.57 -22.68
CA GLU A 177 -18.03 9.69 -22.66
C GLU A 177 -17.45 10.99 -22.12
N MET A 178 -16.29 10.97 -21.47
CA MET A 178 -15.70 12.14 -20.82
C MET A 178 -14.37 12.53 -21.47
N GLN A 179 -13.95 13.77 -21.26
CA GLN A 179 -12.58 14.21 -21.48
C GLN A 179 -11.72 13.96 -20.23
N PRO A 180 -10.39 13.78 -20.38
CA PRO A 180 -9.47 13.65 -19.24
C PRO A 180 -9.60 14.76 -18.19
N THR A 181 -9.88 15.99 -18.63
CA THR A 181 -10.07 17.15 -17.73
C THR A 181 -11.32 17.02 -16.87
N GLU A 182 -12.41 16.44 -17.39
CA GLU A 182 -13.64 16.22 -16.62
C GLU A 182 -13.43 15.18 -15.50
N VAL A 183 -12.56 14.18 -15.72
CA VAL A 183 -12.15 13.24 -14.65
C VAL A 183 -11.42 13.98 -13.54
N VAL A 184 -10.48 14.87 -13.88
CA VAL A 184 -9.78 15.71 -12.91
C VAL A 184 -10.76 16.61 -12.14
N GLU A 185 -11.75 17.18 -12.82
CA GLU A 185 -12.79 18.02 -12.22
C GLU A 185 -13.62 17.23 -11.19
N VAL A 186 -14.14 16.06 -11.55
CA VAL A 186 -14.92 15.21 -10.63
C VAL A 186 -14.11 14.87 -9.36
N ILE A 187 -12.85 14.49 -9.51
CA ILE A 187 -11.98 14.20 -8.36
C ILE A 187 -11.69 15.46 -7.54
N THR A 188 -11.48 16.61 -8.18
CA THR A 188 -11.26 17.89 -7.50
C THR A 188 -12.50 18.31 -6.70
N GLU A 189 -13.67 18.26 -7.32
CA GLU A 189 -14.95 18.61 -6.72
C GLU A 189 -15.30 17.68 -5.55
N SER A 190 -14.88 16.42 -5.57
CA SER A 190 -15.10 15.50 -4.44
C SER A 190 -14.37 15.94 -3.17
N LYS A 191 -13.36 16.82 -3.27
CA LYS A 191 -12.43 17.18 -2.19
C LYS A 191 -11.62 15.99 -1.65
N LEU A 192 -11.41 14.95 -2.45
CA LEU A 192 -10.55 13.83 -2.08
C LEU A 192 -9.11 14.32 -1.83
N ALA A 193 -8.65 14.10 -0.61
CA ALA A 193 -7.28 14.38 -0.17
C ALA A 193 -6.49 13.09 0.03
N GLY A 194 -5.17 13.16 -0.16
CA GLY A 194 -4.27 12.02 0.00
C GLY A 194 -4.38 11.37 1.37
N ARG A 195 -4.54 10.04 1.39
CA ARG A 195 -4.76 9.23 2.60
C ARG A 195 -3.49 8.60 3.20
N GLY A 196 -2.34 8.88 2.61
CA GLY A 196 -1.02 8.46 3.11
C GLY A 196 -0.36 9.41 4.13
N GLY A 197 -1.11 10.38 4.67
CA GLY A 197 -0.62 11.28 5.74
C GLY A 197 -0.67 12.77 5.36
N ALA A 198 -0.05 13.17 4.24
CA ALA A 198 0.16 14.59 3.90
C ALA A 198 -1.09 15.38 3.45
N GLY A 199 -2.26 14.73 3.28
CA GLY A 199 -3.52 15.43 3.02
C GLY A 199 -3.62 16.25 1.72
N PHE A 200 -2.66 16.13 0.78
CA PHE A 200 -2.66 16.95 -0.43
C PHE A 200 -3.86 16.65 -1.35
N PRO A 201 -4.55 17.66 -1.93
CA PRO A 201 -5.70 17.45 -2.81
C PRO A 201 -5.36 16.60 -4.04
N THR A 202 -6.09 15.50 -4.22
CA THR A 202 -5.79 14.51 -5.28
C THR A 202 -6.02 15.07 -6.67
N GLY A 203 -7.12 15.81 -6.87
CA GLY A 203 -7.45 16.44 -8.14
C GLY A 203 -6.37 17.43 -8.60
N LEU A 204 -5.87 18.29 -7.70
CA LEU A 204 -4.77 19.21 -8.00
C LEU A 204 -3.47 18.46 -8.34
N LYS A 205 -3.20 17.34 -7.66
CA LYS A 205 -2.02 16.51 -7.96
C LYS A 205 -2.10 15.94 -9.38
N TRP A 206 -3.27 15.43 -9.77
CA TRP A 206 -3.51 14.88 -11.10
C TRP A 206 -3.43 15.97 -12.16
N GLN A 207 -4.05 17.13 -11.91
CA GLN A 207 -3.96 18.30 -12.78
C GLN A 207 -2.51 18.72 -13.04
N ALA A 208 -1.70 18.84 -11.99
CA ALA A 208 -0.30 19.23 -12.11
C ALA A 208 0.51 18.28 -13.00
N VAL A 209 0.25 16.97 -12.94
CA VAL A 209 0.90 15.98 -13.81
C VAL A 209 0.33 16.03 -15.23
N ALA A 210 -0.98 16.24 -15.39
CA ALA A 210 -1.61 16.39 -16.69
C ALA A 210 -1.03 17.60 -17.47
N GLU A 211 -0.77 18.70 -16.79
CA GLU A 211 -0.21 19.94 -17.37
C GLU A 211 1.32 19.92 -17.53
N ALA A 212 2.02 19.04 -16.80
CA ALA A 212 3.48 18.97 -16.85
C ALA A 212 4.00 18.46 -18.19
N SER A 213 5.06 19.11 -18.69
CA SER A 213 5.82 18.68 -19.85
C SER A 213 6.67 17.44 -19.53
N GLY A 214 6.76 16.53 -20.50
CA GLY A 214 7.59 15.32 -20.40
C GLY A 214 6.76 14.05 -20.53
N ASN A 215 7.26 13.11 -21.33
CA ASN A 215 6.65 11.80 -21.54
C ASN A 215 7.75 10.72 -21.52
N PRO A 216 7.40 9.47 -21.17
CA PRO A 216 6.09 9.03 -20.67
C PRO A 216 5.84 9.48 -19.21
N LYS A 217 4.59 9.84 -18.89
CA LYS A 217 4.16 10.11 -17.52
C LYS A 217 3.85 8.81 -16.78
N THR A 218 3.90 8.85 -15.45
CA THR A 218 3.84 7.65 -14.60
C THR A 218 2.80 7.78 -13.48
N ILE A 219 2.04 6.72 -13.21
CA ILE A 219 1.18 6.60 -12.03
C ILE A 219 1.79 5.60 -11.05
N VAL A 220 1.98 5.96 -9.79
CA VAL A 220 2.52 5.09 -8.76
C VAL A 220 1.52 4.94 -7.62
N CYS A 221 1.16 3.70 -7.31
CA CYS A 221 0.50 3.33 -6.08
C CYS A 221 1.54 3.02 -5.01
N ASN A 222 1.54 3.80 -3.93
CA ASN A 222 2.35 3.54 -2.75
C ASN A 222 1.61 2.58 -1.82
N ALA A 223 2.06 1.32 -1.82
CA ALA A 223 1.58 0.22 -0.98
C ALA A 223 2.72 -0.30 -0.07
N ASP A 224 3.64 0.57 0.36
CA ASP A 224 4.72 0.19 1.28
C ASP A 224 4.24 0.10 2.75
N GLU A 225 3.02 0.60 3.06
CA GLU A 225 2.32 0.63 4.37
C GLU A 225 3.23 0.38 5.59
N GLY A 226 4.30 1.17 5.71
CA GLY A 226 5.39 0.87 6.63
C GLY A 226 5.14 1.33 8.07
N GLU A 227 4.19 2.24 8.26
CA GLU A 227 3.89 2.86 9.55
C GLU A 227 3.38 1.82 10.56
N PRO A 228 4.03 1.66 11.73
CA PRO A 228 3.62 0.66 12.71
C PRO A 228 2.17 0.84 13.17
N GLY A 229 1.40 -0.25 13.16
CA GLY A 229 -0.02 -0.25 13.50
C GLY A 229 -0.97 0.00 12.33
N CYS A 230 -0.46 0.33 11.13
CA CYS A 230 -1.27 0.45 9.92
C CYS A 230 -1.38 -0.90 9.17
N PHE A 231 -2.59 -1.24 8.75
CA PHE A 231 -2.92 -2.47 8.01
C PHE A 231 -4.23 -2.32 7.18
N LYS A 232 -4.58 -1.08 6.85
CA LYS A 232 -5.76 -0.72 6.04
C LYS A 232 -5.52 -1.01 4.57
N ASP A 233 -4.32 -0.71 4.07
CA ASP A 233 -3.98 -0.87 2.67
C ASP A 233 -3.87 -2.36 2.33
N ARG A 234 -3.30 -3.18 3.23
CA ARG A 234 -3.37 -4.64 3.14
C ARG A 234 -4.80 -5.14 2.92
N ALA A 235 -5.73 -4.72 3.76
CA ALA A 235 -7.12 -5.17 3.67
C ALA A 235 -7.77 -4.78 2.33
N ILE A 236 -7.50 -3.57 1.83
CA ILE A 236 -7.99 -3.12 0.53
C ILE A 236 -7.38 -3.96 -0.60
N LEU A 237 -6.07 -4.21 -0.58
CA LEU A 237 -5.39 -4.93 -1.65
C LEU A 237 -5.71 -6.43 -1.66
N ASP A 238 -5.96 -7.03 -0.48
CA ASP A 238 -6.31 -8.44 -0.37
C ASP A 238 -7.76 -8.71 -0.81
N HIS A 239 -8.67 -7.79 -0.54
CA HIS A 239 -10.11 -8.02 -0.73
C HIS A 239 -10.75 -7.21 -1.87
N ASP A 240 -10.19 -6.06 -2.25
CA ASP A 240 -10.68 -5.20 -3.35
C ASP A 240 -9.55 -4.60 -4.22
N PRO A 241 -8.61 -5.42 -4.75
CA PRO A 241 -7.50 -4.96 -5.59
C PRO A 241 -7.98 -4.25 -6.87
N HIS A 242 -9.11 -4.66 -7.44
CA HIS A 242 -9.64 -4.07 -8.68
C HIS A 242 -10.07 -2.61 -8.49
N ALA A 243 -10.50 -2.18 -7.30
CA ALA A 243 -10.77 -0.76 -7.02
C ALA A 243 -9.50 0.09 -7.18
N VAL A 244 -8.34 -0.43 -6.74
CA VAL A 244 -7.06 0.26 -6.87
C VAL A 244 -6.62 0.29 -8.34
N ILE A 245 -6.73 -0.84 -9.04
CA ILE A 245 -6.38 -0.95 -10.47
C ILE A 245 -7.26 -0.02 -11.32
N GLU A 246 -8.58 -0.03 -11.14
CA GLU A 246 -9.51 0.86 -11.84
C GLU A 246 -9.12 2.34 -11.65
N ALA A 247 -8.82 2.73 -10.42
CA ALA A 247 -8.43 4.11 -10.10
C ALA A 247 -7.07 4.50 -10.68
N MET A 248 -6.10 3.58 -10.74
CA MET A 248 -4.84 3.82 -11.43
C MET A 248 -5.04 4.02 -12.92
N THR A 249 -5.91 3.24 -13.55
CA THR A 249 -6.27 3.43 -14.97
C THR A 249 -7.01 4.76 -15.20
N LEU A 250 -7.92 5.15 -14.29
CA LEU A 250 -8.57 6.46 -14.31
C LEU A 250 -7.56 7.62 -14.19
N ALA A 251 -6.62 7.52 -13.25
CA ALA A 251 -5.54 8.51 -13.08
C ALA A 251 -4.65 8.59 -14.32
N ALA A 252 -4.37 7.45 -14.95
CA ALA A 252 -3.61 7.39 -16.18
C ALA A 252 -4.33 8.06 -17.35
N TYR A 253 -5.63 7.80 -17.50
CA TYR A 253 -6.48 8.47 -18.49
C TYR A 253 -6.49 9.99 -18.28
N ALA A 254 -6.74 10.43 -17.04
CA ALA A 254 -6.78 11.84 -16.65
C ALA A 254 -5.47 12.61 -16.91
N THR A 255 -4.33 11.91 -16.85
CA THR A 255 -3.00 12.53 -16.95
C THR A 255 -2.25 12.24 -18.25
N SER A 256 -2.78 11.34 -19.08
CA SER A 256 -2.11 10.75 -20.25
C SER A 256 -0.87 9.92 -19.91
N ALA A 257 -0.81 9.33 -18.71
CA ALA A 257 0.25 8.40 -18.35
C ALA A 257 0.08 7.06 -19.07
N THR A 258 1.18 6.47 -19.51
CA THR A 258 1.18 5.19 -20.26
C THR A 258 1.80 4.03 -19.47
N ARG A 259 2.34 4.31 -18.29
CA ARG A 259 2.90 3.32 -17.37
C ARG A 259 2.52 3.61 -15.94
N GLY A 260 2.36 2.55 -15.14
CA GLY A 260 2.19 2.68 -13.71
C GLY A 260 2.85 1.56 -12.93
N PHE A 261 3.05 1.82 -11.63
CA PHE A 261 3.68 0.88 -10.72
C PHE A 261 2.85 0.74 -9.44
N ILE A 262 2.61 -0.50 -9.00
CA ILE A 262 2.25 -0.77 -7.62
C ILE A 262 3.53 -1.13 -6.88
N TYR A 263 3.98 -0.25 -5.98
CA TYR A 263 5.11 -0.53 -5.10
C TYR A 263 4.59 -1.17 -3.81
N LEU A 264 4.68 -2.49 -3.73
CA LEU A 264 4.18 -3.29 -2.62
C LEU A 264 5.34 -3.62 -1.67
N ARG A 265 5.14 -3.43 -0.36
CA ARG A 265 6.13 -3.85 0.64
C ARG A 265 6.44 -5.34 0.59
N TYR A 266 7.61 -5.71 1.10
CA TYR A 266 8.07 -7.11 1.13
C TYR A 266 7.20 -8.01 2.00
N GLU A 267 6.65 -7.46 3.09
CA GLU A 267 5.96 -8.21 4.14
C GLU A 267 4.56 -8.69 3.73
N TYR A 268 4.10 -8.39 2.51
CA TYR A 268 2.79 -8.78 1.98
C TYR A 268 2.91 -9.80 0.81
N PRO A 269 3.47 -11.01 1.03
CA PRO A 269 3.66 -11.97 -0.05
C PRO A 269 2.34 -12.55 -0.57
N GLU A 270 1.31 -12.71 0.27
CA GLU A 270 -0.01 -13.17 -0.20
C GLU A 270 -0.69 -12.12 -1.07
N THR A 271 -0.68 -10.86 -0.63
CA THR A 271 -1.20 -9.70 -1.38
C THR A 271 -0.50 -9.55 -2.73
N PHE A 272 0.80 -9.86 -2.83
CA PHE A 272 1.51 -9.86 -4.10
C PHE A 272 0.85 -10.81 -5.11
N ASN A 273 0.48 -12.02 -4.68
CA ASN A 273 -0.17 -13.00 -5.54
C ASN A 273 -1.59 -12.55 -5.95
N THR A 274 -2.35 -12.00 -4.99
CA THR A 274 -3.68 -11.42 -5.26
C THR A 274 -3.60 -10.31 -6.30
N LEU A 275 -2.68 -9.36 -6.14
CA LEU A 275 -2.49 -8.26 -7.08
C LEU A 275 -2.01 -8.72 -8.45
N ALA A 276 -1.07 -9.68 -8.49
CA ALA A 276 -0.59 -10.24 -9.76
C ALA A 276 -1.76 -10.86 -10.55
N GLY A 277 -2.62 -11.64 -9.88
CA GLY A 277 -3.84 -12.19 -10.49
C GLY A 277 -4.80 -11.11 -10.96
N ALA A 278 -5.12 -10.12 -10.12
CA ALA A 278 -6.03 -9.04 -10.46
C ALA A 278 -5.53 -8.16 -11.63
N ILE A 279 -4.21 -7.95 -11.74
CA ILE A 279 -3.60 -7.26 -12.89
C ILE A 279 -3.83 -8.07 -14.16
N THR A 280 -3.53 -9.38 -14.15
CA THR A 280 -3.77 -10.26 -15.30
C THR A 280 -5.25 -10.27 -15.70
N GLU A 281 -6.18 -10.40 -14.75
CA GLU A 281 -7.62 -10.35 -15.02
C GLU A 281 -8.04 -9.02 -15.67
N ALA A 282 -7.49 -7.90 -15.21
CA ALA A 282 -7.77 -6.58 -15.79
C ALA A 282 -7.17 -6.38 -17.19
N GLU A 283 -6.00 -6.95 -17.48
CA GLU A 283 -5.39 -6.99 -18.82
C GLU A 283 -6.24 -7.82 -19.78
N GLU A 284 -6.62 -9.04 -19.39
CA GLU A 284 -7.44 -9.95 -20.21
C GLU A 284 -8.83 -9.36 -20.51
N ALA A 285 -9.38 -8.59 -19.57
CA ALA A 285 -10.66 -7.90 -19.73
C ALA A 285 -10.59 -6.57 -20.51
N GLY A 286 -9.41 -6.14 -20.95
CA GLY A 286 -9.23 -4.90 -21.73
C GLY A 286 -9.32 -3.61 -20.91
N PHE A 287 -9.08 -3.68 -19.60
CA PHE A 287 -8.99 -2.51 -18.70
C PHE A 287 -7.55 -2.04 -18.45
N LEU A 288 -6.56 -2.81 -18.90
CA LEU A 288 -5.13 -2.48 -18.90
C LEU A 288 -4.51 -2.86 -20.26
N GLY A 289 -3.28 -2.42 -20.50
CA GLY A 289 -2.53 -2.74 -21.70
C GLY A 289 -2.72 -1.72 -22.81
N ASN A 290 -2.87 -2.19 -24.05
CA ASN A 290 -3.04 -1.34 -25.22
C ASN A 290 -4.51 -1.26 -25.64
N ARG A 291 -4.92 -0.09 -26.14
CA ARG A 291 -6.27 0.20 -26.63
C ARG A 291 -7.36 -0.18 -25.63
N ILE A 292 -7.21 0.31 -24.40
CA ILE A 292 -8.13 0.07 -23.30
C ILE A 292 -9.54 0.51 -23.73
N LEU A 293 -10.52 -0.40 -23.57
CA LEU A 293 -11.91 -0.18 -24.01
C LEU A 293 -12.04 0.25 -25.48
N ASP A 294 -11.17 -0.28 -26.35
CA ASP A 294 -11.06 0.03 -27.78
C ASP A 294 -10.70 1.49 -28.14
N ALA A 295 -10.36 2.31 -27.15
CA ALA A 295 -9.96 3.71 -27.31
C ALA A 295 -8.47 3.87 -27.66
N ASP A 296 -8.05 5.07 -28.09
CA ASP A 296 -6.63 5.42 -28.23
C ASP A 296 -6.01 5.78 -26.87
N PHE A 297 -6.04 4.82 -25.96
CA PHE A 297 -5.55 4.95 -24.59
C PHE A 297 -4.83 3.66 -24.19
N ASN A 298 -3.58 3.79 -23.76
CA ASN A 298 -2.73 2.68 -23.37
C ASN A 298 -2.20 2.94 -21.95
N PHE A 299 -2.23 1.92 -21.10
CA PHE A 299 -1.68 1.98 -19.76
C PHE A 299 -1.23 0.60 -19.29
N HIS A 300 0.08 0.46 -19.07
CA HIS A 300 0.70 -0.79 -18.60
C HIS A 300 1.03 -0.68 -17.11
N LEU A 301 0.63 -1.68 -16.32
CA LEU A 301 0.75 -1.66 -14.87
C LEU A 301 1.73 -2.73 -14.39
N TYR A 302 2.76 -2.31 -13.65
CA TYR A 302 3.83 -3.20 -13.19
C TYR A 302 3.81 -3.35 -11.67
N LEU A 303 3.78 -4.58 -11.18
CA LEU A 303 3.93 -4.87 -9.75
C LEU A 303 5.42 -4.92 -9.39
N ARG A 304 5.82 -4.16 -8.36
CA ARG A 304 7.20 -4.08 -7.86
C ARG A 304 7.20 -4.31 -6.36
N ARG A 305 7.92 -5.35 -5.92
CA ARG A 305 8.09 -5.69 -4.51
C ARG A 305 9.26 -4.89 -3.94
N GLY A 306 9.05 -4.24 -2.79
CA GLY A 306 10.10 -3.63 -1.98
C GLY A 306 10.86 -4.68 -1.17
N ALA A 307 11.80 -4.24 -0.32
CA ALA A 307 12.68 -5.17 0.41
C ALA A 307 12.92 -4.79 1.89
N GLY A 308 11.92 -4.17 2.53
CA GLY A 308 11.93 -3.95 3.99
C GLY A 308 12.64 -2.68 4.42
N ALA A 309 12.19 -1.53 3.90
CA ALA A 309 12.74 -0.23 4.26
C ALA A 309 11.60 0.76 4.53
N TYR A 310 11.36 1.07 5.80
CA TYR A 310 10.30 2.02 6.23
C TYR A 310 10.33 3.35 5.48
N ILE A 311 11.53 3.87 5.19
CA ILE A 311 11.70 5.15 4.49
C ILE A 311 11.13 5.13 3.06
N CYS A 312 10.98 3.95 2.44
CA CYS A 312 10.37 3.80 1.11
C CYS A 312 8.88 4.13 1.11
N GLY A 313 8.24 4.33 2.26
CA GLY A 313 6.91 4.93 2.35
C GLY A 313 6.90 6.42 1.97
N GLU A 314 8.04 7.12 2.04
CA GLU A 314 8.17 8.50 1.59
C GLU A 314 8.24 8.58 0.06
N GLU A 315 7.54 9.55 -0.53
CA GLU A 315 7.32 9.65 -1.98
C GLU A 315 8.63 9.68 -2.80
N GLY A 316 9.63 10.47 -2.40
CA GLY A 316 10.92 10.55 -3.10
C GLY A 316 11.78 9.31 -2.92
N SER A 317 11.81 8.74 -1.71
CA SER A 317 12.50 7.49 -1.40
C SER A 317 11.94 6.31 -2.18
N LEU A 318 10.60 6.21 -2.28
CA LEU A 318 9.92 5.19 -3.09
C LEU A 318 10.38 5.25 -4.54
N LEU A 319 10.39 6.44 -5.13
CA LEU A 319 10.82 6.64 -6.52
C LEU A 319 12.28 6.27 -6.74
N ASN A 320 13.16 6.62 -5.79
CA ASN A 320 14.56 6.17 -5.83
C ASN A 320 14.66 4.64 -5.74
N SER A 321 13.86 4.00 -4.90
CA SER A 321 13.80 2.54 -4.80
C SER A 321 13.37 1.89 -6.12
N LEU A 322 12.30 2.39 -6.76
CA LEU A 322 11.85 1.94 -8.08
C LEU A 322 12.92 2.11 -9.15
N GLU A 323 13.66 3.22 -9.14
CA GLU A 323 14.76 3.49 -10.09
C GLU A 323 16.02 2.65 -9.82
N GLY A 324 15.99 1.76 -8.81
CA GLY A 324 17.14 0.95 -8.42
C GLY A 324 18.29 1.76 -7.80
N LYS A 325 17.98 2.95 -7.29
CA LYS A 325 18.92 3.81 -6.56
C LYS A 325 18.82 3.53 -5.06
N HIS A 326 19.80 4.05 -4.33
CA HIS A 326 19.71 4.10 -2.89
C HIS A 326 18.49 4.96 -2.47
N PRO A 327 17.57 4.46 -1.61
CA PRO A 327 16.27 5.08 -1.37
C PRO A 327 16.33 6.22 -0.35
N PHE A 328 17.26 7.17 -0.53
CA PHE A 328 17.26 8.41 0.24
C PHE A 328 16.11 9.32 -0.19
N PRO A 329 15.50 10.10 0.73
CA PRO A 329 14.50 11.08 0.35
C PRO A 329 15.06 12.09 -0.65
N ARG A 330 14.25 12.50 -1.61
CA ARG A 330 14.65 13.51 -2.59
C ARG A 330 14.50 14.92 -2.00
N ASN A 331 15.48 15.78 -2.28
CA ASN A 331 15.33 17.20 -2.01
C ASN A 331 14.22 17.78 -2.89
N ARG A 332 13.34 18.58 -2.29
CA ARG A 332 12.23 19.27 -2.97
C ARG A 332 12.43 20.78 -2.83
N PRO A 333 12.27 21.58 -3.89
CA PRO A 333 12.02 21.20 -5.29
C PRO A 333 13.25 20.57 -6.01
N PRO A 334 13.04 19.86 -7.14
CA PRO A 334 11.78 19.68 -7.85
C PRO A 334 10.86 18.62 -7.23
N TYR A 335 9.54 18.79 -7.41
CA TYR A 335 8.52 17.87 -6.90
C TYR A 335 8.25 16.71 -7.90
N PRO A 336 7.82 15.53 -7.43
CA PRO A 336 7.53 14.37 -8.29
C PRO A 336 6.55 14.62 -9.43
N VAL A 337 5.60 15.53 -9.23
CA VAL A 337 4.63 15.93 -10.27
C VAL A 337 5.28 16.51 -11.53
N THR A 338 6.54 16.95 -11.43
CA THR A 338 7.35 17.38 -12.59
C THR A 338 8.58 16.49 -12.79
N HIS A 339 9.23 16.06 -11.71
CA HIS A 339 10.48 15.28 -11.74
C HIS A 339 10.38 14.08 -10.79
N GLY A 340 9.55 13.11 -11.16
CA GLY A 340 9.33 11.87 -10.43
C GLY A 340 10.17 10.72 -10.96
N TYR A 341 9.53 9.60 -11.28
CA TYR A 341 10.18 8.42 -11.85
C TYR A 341 10.86 8.76 -13.18
N ASP A 342 12.13 8.39 -13.34
CA ASP A 342 13.01 8.76 -14.47
C ASP A 342 13.16 10.28 -14.68
N ASN A 343 12.99 11.08 -13.63
CA ASN A 343 12.89 12.55 -13.70
C ASN A 343 11.76 13.05 -14.63
N LEU A 344 10.69 12.27 -14.79
CA LEU A 344 9.51 12.61 -15.59
C LEU A 344 8.27 12.83 -14.71
N PRO A 345 7.22 13.51 -15.19
CA PRO A 345 6.02 13.77 -14.40
C PRO A 345 5.39 12.49 -13.85
N THR A 346 5.20 12.44 -12.53
CA THR A 346 4.72 11.25 -11.83
C THR A 346 3.68 11.60 -10.78
N VAL A 347 2.56 10.89 -10.80
CA VAL A 347 1.60 10.87 -9.70
C VAL A 347 2.02 9.78 -8.73
N VAL A 348 2.10 10.08 -7.43
CA VAL A 348 2.15 9.07 -6.38
C VAL A 348 0.92 9.22 -5.48
N ASN A 349 0.12 8.16 -5.37
CA ASN A 349 -1.05 8.10 -4.50
C ASN A 349 -1.01 6.84 -3.62
N ASN A 350 -1.54 6.97 -2.40
CA ASN A 350 -1.73 5.83 -1.49
C ASN A 350 -2.92 4.96 -1.95
N VAL A 351 -2.89 3.67 -1.57
CA VAL A 351 -3.92 2.67 -1.85
C VAL A 351 -5.33 3.16 -1.53
N GLU A 352 -5.60 3.62 -0.30
CA GLU A 352 -6.93 4.11 0.09
C GLU A 352 -7.39 5.32 -0.74
N THR A 353 -6.44 6.17 -1.18
CA THR A 353 -6.77 7.32 -2.05
C THR A 353 -7.26 6.85 -3.42
N LEU A 354 -6.60 5.84 -3.98
CA LEU A 354 -6.98 5.25 -5.27
C LEU A 354 -8.30 4.50 -5.14
N ALA A 355 -8.46 3.64 -4.13
CA ALA A 355 -9.72 2.92 -3.90
C ALA A 355 -10.93 3.88 -3.78
N ALA A 356 -10.77 5.00 -3.07
CA ALA A 356 -11.81 6.03 -3.00
C ALA A 356 -12.08 6.72 -4.36
N ALA A 357 -11.03 6.98 -5.15
CA ALA A 357 -11.18 7.64 -6.46
C ALA A 357 -12.03 6.82 -7.45
N ALA A 358 -11.89 5.48 -7.47
CA ALA A 358 -12.75 4.61 -8.27
C ALA A 358 -14.24 4.76 -7.89
N GLN A 359 -14.51 4.80 -6.58
CA GLN A 359 -15.87 4.93 -6.04
C GLN A 359 -16.47 6.30 -6.37
N ILE A 360 -15.68 7.37 -6.24
CA ILE A 360 -16.07 8.73 -6.62
C ILE A 360 -16.39 8.80 -8.12
N MET A 361 -15.57 8.18 -8.97
CA MET A 361 -15.83 8.18 -10.41
C MET A 361 -17.08 7.40 -10.80
N ARG A 362 -17.55 6.45 -9.98
CA ARG A 362 -18.83 5.77 -10.19
C ARG A 362 -20.01 6.56 -9.63
N ARG A 363 -19.92 7.02 -8.38
CA ARG A 363 -21.05 7.56 -7.60
C ARG A 363 -21.16 9.09 -7.61
N GLY A 364 -20.13 9.78 -8.09
CA GLY A 364 -20.07 11.23 -8.21
C GLY A 364 -19.46 11.96 -7.00
N ALA A 365 -18.97 13.17 -7.24
CA ALA A 365 -18.34 14.03 -6.25
C ALA A 365 -19.28 14.38 -5.08
N ASP A 366 -20.54 14.69 -5.39
CA ASP A 366 -21.56 15.07 -4.41
C ASP A 366 -21.81 13.97 -3.38
N TRP A 367 -21.89 12.71 -3.84
CA TRP A 367 -22.05 11.58 -2.93
C TRP A 367 -20.91 11.53 -1.92
N TYR A 368 -19.66 11.57 -2.38
CA TYR A 368 -18.49 11.46 -1.50
C TYR A 368 -18.39 12.63 -0.51
N ARG A 369 -18.69 13.86 -0.97
CA ARG A 369 -18.71 15.04 -0.09
C ARG A 369 -19.71 14.92 1.06
N ASN A 370 -20.81 14.22 0.85
CA ASN A 370 -21.87 14.04 1.84
C ASN A 370 -21.63 12.87 2.80
N LEU A 371 -20.52 12.12 2.68
CA LEU A 371 -20.20 11.04 3.62
C LEU A 371 -19.61 11.51 4.95
N GLY A 372 -18.97 12.69 4.97
CA GLY A 372 -18.34 13.21 6.18
C GLY A 372 -19.32 13.92 7.11
N MET A 373 -18.88 14.20 8.33
CA MET A 373 -19.64 14.92 9.35
C MET A 373 -19.17 16.38 9.47
N ASN A 374 -20.02 17.24 10.04
CA ASN A 374 -19.65 18.63 10.41
C ASN A 374 -19.04 19.47 9.26
N GLY A 375 -19.43 19.18 8.01
CA GLY A 375 -18.93 19.87 6.81
C GLY A 375 -17.61 19.33 6.25
N HIS A 376 -17.04 18.28 6.84
CA HIS A 376 -15.94 17.52 6.24
C HIS A 376 -16.45 16.60 5.12
N ALA A 377 -15.60 16.35 4.13
CA ALA A 377 -15.93 15.50 2.98
C ALA A 377 -15.30 14.11 3.12
N GLY A 378 -16.07 13.09 2.76
CA GLY A 378 -15.61 11.71 2.65
C GLY A 378 -15.44 10.95 3.97
N THR A 379 -14.87 9.77 3.83
CA THR A 379 -14.54 8.83 4.90
C THR A 379 -13.03 8.59 4.95
N LYS A 380 -12.59 7.96 6.05
CA LYS A 380 -11.22 7.48 6.27
C LYS A 380 -11.25 6.07 6.84
N VAL A 381 -10.33 5.22 6.42
CA VAL A 381 -10.10 3.94 7.09
C VAL A 381 -9.08 4.11 8.22
N ILE A 382 -9.45 3.70 9.43
CA ILE A 382 -8.61 3.69 10.63
C ILE A 382 -8.25 2.25 11.00
N SER A 383 -6.96 1.94 10.98
CA SER A 383 -6.40 0.71 11.54
C SER A 383 -6.26 0.88 13.06
N LEU A 384 -7.11 0.20 13.82
CA LEU A 384 -7.10 0.26 15.29
C LEU A 384 -6.53 -1.03 15.86
N SER A 385 -5.48 -0.92 16.67
CA SER A 385 -4.78 -2.06 17.28
C SER A 385 -4.22 -1.71 18.67
N GLY A 386 -3.58 -2.68 19.33
CA GLY A 386 -3.00 -2.52 20.67
C GLY A 386 -3.90 -3.09 21.77
N ASP A 387 -3.91 -2.42 22.93
CA ASP A 387 -4.65 -2.83 24.14
C ASP A 387 -6.15 -2.47 24.07
N ILE A 388 -6.80 -2.81 22.96
CA ILE A 388 -8.23 -2.58 22.68
C ILE A 388 -8.97 -3.92 22.59
N GLN A 389 -10.28 -3.95 22.90
CA GLN A 389 -11.07 -5.18 22.84
C GLN A 389 -11.35 -5.68 21.43
N LYS A 390 -11.61 -4.78 20.48
CA LYS A 390 -11.92 -5.13 19.08
C LYS A 390 -10.94 -4.43 18.12
N PRO A 391 -9.71 -4.94 17.97
CA PRO A 391 -8.81 -4.43 16.94
C PRO A 391 -9.36 -4.73 15.55
N GLY A 392 -8.98 -3.92 14.56
CA GLY A 392 -9.43 -4.07 13.18
C GLY A 392 -9.42 -2.75 12.41
N ASN A 393 -9.83 -2.83 11.14
CA ASN A 393 -10.02 -1.65 10.30
C ASN A 393 -11.47 -1.14 10.44
N TYR A 394 -11.61 0.16 10.69
CA TYR A 394 -12.88 0.85 10.79
C TYR A 394 -12.94 1.96 9.74
N GLU A 395 -13.91 1.91 8.83
CA GLU A 395 -14.20 3.07 7.98
C GLU A 395 -15.08 4.06 8.74
N VAL A 396 -14.56 5.27 8.91
CA VAL A 396 -15.21 6.34 9.69
C VAL A 396 -15.50 7.54 8.78
N PRO A 397 -16.61 8.26 8.97
CA PRO A 397 -16.75 9.57 8.36
C PRO A 397 -15.73 10.53 8.98
N PHE A 398 -15.20 11.46 8.18
CA PHE A 398 -14.40 12.55 8.76
C PHE A 398 -15.22 13.34 9.78
N GLY A 399 -14.60 13.68 10.90
CA GLY A 399 -15.25 14.40 11.99
C GLY A 399 -15.97 13.49 13.01
N LEU A 400 -15.89 12.16 12.89
CA LEU A 400 -16.36 11.24 13.93
C LEU A 400 -15.60 11.48 15.24
N PRO A 401 -16.26 11.56 16.41
CA PRO A 401 -15.56 11.66 17.69
C PRO A 401 -14.66 10.43 17.94
N LEU A 402 -13.41 10.67 18.31
CA LEU A 402 -12.47 9.60 18.69
C LEU A 402 -13.01 8.72 19.84
N PRO A 403 -13.69 9.25 20.88
CA PRO A 403 -14.29 8.43 21.92
C PRO A 403 -15.34 7.45 21.39
N THR A 404 -16.12 7.84 20.38
CA THR A 404 -17.10 6.94 19.75
C THR A 404 -16.40 5.75 19.10
N LEU A 405 -15.29 5.98 18.38
CA LEU A 405 -14.50 4.89 17.81
C LEU A 405 -13.92 3.99 18.91
N LEU A 406 -13.28 4.57 19.93
CA LEU A 406 -12.56 3.82 20.96
C LEU A 406 -13.49 3.04 21.88
N TYR A 407 -14.54 3.66 22.39
CA TYR A 407 -15.39 3.09 23.44
C TYR A 407 -16.64 2.41 22.87
N ASP A 408 -17.35 3.07 21.96
CA ASP A 408 -18.64 2.56 21.47
C ASP A 408 -18.43 1.47 20.42
N TRP A 409 -17.51 1.69 19.48
CA TRP A 409 -17.29 0.77 18.35
C TRP A 409 -16.30 -0.33 18.73
N ALA A 410 -15.14 0.04 19.27
CA ALA A 410 -14.06 -0.89 19.58
C ALA A 410 -14.14 -1.53 20.99
N GLY A 411 -15.09 -1.09 21.83
CA GLY A 411 -15.36 -1.67 23.15
C GLY A 411 -14.44 -1.19 24.27
N GLY A 412 -13.55 -0.24 24.01
CA GLY A 412 -12.60 0.29 24.99
C GLY A 412 -11.42 -0.63 25.26
N ALA A 413 -10.70 -0.33 26.34
CA ALA A 413 -9.53 -1.09 26.77
C ALA A 413 -9.90 -2.53 27.16
N ARG A 414 -8.89 -3.42 27.15
CA ARG A 414 -9.00 -4.79 27.68
C ARG A 414 -9.52 -4.80 29.13
N GLU A 415 -10.13 -5.91 29.53
CA GLU A 415 -10.77 -6.06 30.84
C GLU A 415 -9.84 -5.66 32.00
N GLY A 416 -10.36 -4.86 32.93
CA GLY A 416 -9.61 -4.34 34.08
C GLY A 416 -8.60 -3.24 33.75
N ARG A 417 -8.54 -2.74 32.50
CA ARG A 417 -7.65 -1.64 32.09
C ARG A 417 -8.45 -0.41 31.64
N SER A 418 -7.74 0.71 31.48
CA SER A 418 -8.26 1.97 30.92
C SER A 418 -7.32 2.46 29.81
N ILE A 419 -7.87 3.14 28.80
CA ILE A 419 -7.07 3.78 27.76
C ILE A 419 -6.32 4.97 28.38
N GLN A 420 -5.00 4.91 28.40
CA GLN A 420 -4.16 6.00 28.93
C GLN A 420 -3.78 6.99 27.83
N ALA A 421 -3.40 6.47 26.67
CA ALA A 421 -3.04 7.25 25.51
C ALA A 421 -3.31 6.46 24.23
N VAL A 422 -3.48 7.18 23.12
CA VAL A 422 -3.49 6.62 21.76
C VAL A 422 -2.51 7.39 20.91
N THR A 423 -1.85 6.72 19.97
CA THR A 423 -1.00 7.38 18.98
C THR A 423 -1.76 7.51 17.67
N MET A 424 -1.77 8.72 17.11
CA MET A 424 -2.43 9.01 15.84
C MET A 424 -1.39 8.93 14.72
N ALA A 425 -1.69 8.20 13.64
CA ALA A 425 -0.74 7.98 12.52
C ALA A 425 0.57 7.25 12.89
N GLY A 426 0.47 6.25 13.77
CA GLY A 426 1.61 5.38 14.12
C GLY A 426 2.62 6.04 15.05
N LEU A 427 3.90 5.67 14.95
CA LEU A 427 4.98 6.21 15.78
C LEU A 427 5.44 7.61 15.34
N SER A 428 5.10 8.00 14.10
CA SER A 428 5.47 9.28 13.53
C SER A 428 4.61 10.45 14.02
N GLY A 429 3.41 10.16 14.53
CA GLY A 429 2.50 11.18 15.06
C GLY A 429 2.58 11.34 16.58
N GLY A 430 1.75 12.24 17.12
CA GLY A 430 1.68 12.51 18.54
C GLY A 430 0.84 11.50 19.32
N PHE A 431 1.01 11.52 20.65
CA PHE A 431 0.12 10.82 21.58
C PHE A 431 -0.99 11.75 22.06
N LEU A 432 -2.23 11.26 21.99
CA LEU A 432 -3.40 11.85 22.64
C LEU A 432 -3.65 11.13 23.95
N ALA A 433 -3.82 11.87 25.05
CA ALA A 433 -4.05 11.31 26.37
C ALA A 433 -5.00 12.20 27.20
N GLY A 434 -5.65 11.64 28.21
CA GLY A 434 -6.54 12.39 29.10
C GLY A 434 -7.63 13.13 28.32
N ASP A 435 -7.73 14.45 28.53
CA ASP A 435 -8.75 15.30 27.89
C ASP A 435 -8.55 15.43 26.36
N ASP A 436 -7.33 15.21 25.86
CA ASP A 436 -7.01 15.27 24.42
C ASP A 436 -7.60 14.09 23.63
N LEU A 437 -8.15 13.08 24.31
CA LEU A 437 -8.95 12.03 23.66
C LEU A 437 -10.30 12.56 23.15
N ASN A 438 -10.76 13.72 23.63
CA ASN A 438 -12.04 14.32 23.25
C ASN A 438 -11.93 15.16 21.96
N VAL A 439 -11.32 14.58 20.93
CA VAL A 439 -11.19 15.19 19.60
C VAL A 439 -12.08 14.47 18.59
N THR A 440 -12.32 15.12 17.46
CA THR A 440 -12.91 14.49 16.28
C THR A 440 -11.82 14.03 15.32
N LEU A 441 -12.12 12.97 14.54
CA LEU A 441 -11.22 12.36 13.56
C LEU A 441 -11.17 13.23 12.29
N ASP A 442 -10.55 14.39 12.43
CA ASP A 442 -10.22 15.33 11.37
C ASP A 442 -8.95 16.11 11.71
N GLU A 443 -8.21 16.50 10.68
CA GLU A 443 -6.91 17.16 10.83
C GLU A 443 -6.99 18.48 11.62
N PRO A 444 -8.00 19.36 11.42
CA PRO A 444 -8.16 20.55 12.26
C PRO A 444 -8.36 20.28 13.76
N SER A 445 -9.13 19.26 14.13
CA SER A 445 -9.33 18.91 15.55
C SER A 445 -8.09 18.29 16.17
N ILE A 446 -7.44 17.37 15.45
CA ILE A 446 -6.25 16.66 15.93
C ILE A 446 -5.04 17.61 16.02
N GLY A 447 -4.83 18.46 15.00
CA GLY A 447 -3.72 19.41 14.98
C GLY A 447 -3.79 20.47 16.10
N LYS A 448 -4.97 20.78 16.64
CA LYS A 448 -5.14 21.72 17.77
C LYS A 448 -4.52 21.21 19.07
N VAL A 449 -4.47 19.89 19.24
CA VAL A 449 -3.88 19.23 20.42
C VAL A 449 -2.45 18.74 20.13
N GLY A 450 -1.89 19.10 18.98
CA GLY A 450 -0.49 18.87 18.64
C GLY A 450 -0.13 17.43 18.28
N ALA A 451 -1.11 16.64 17.82
CA ALA A 451 -0.92 15.25 17.41
C ALA A 451 -1.06 15.02 15.91
#